data_AF-A0A9X0TFZ0-F1
#
_entry.id   AF-A0A9X0TFZ0-F1
#
_cell.length_a   1.000
_cell.length_b   1.000
_cell.length_c   1.000
_cell.angle_alpha   90.00
_cell.angle_beta   90.00
_cell.angle_gamma   90.00
#
_symmetry.space_group_name_H-M   'P 1'
#
loop_
_entity.id
_entity.type
_entity.pdbx_description
1 polymer ?
#
loop_
_entity_poly.entity_id
_entity_poly.type
_entity_poly.pdbx_seq_one_letter_code
_entity_poly.pdbx_strand_id
1 'polypeptide(L)' 'MAERMLVSVQTLQRLEAGDPTVGVAVLVSALHVLGMTQRLASLVAPESDRAGISEDLSRLPERTHAASDDELDF' A
#
# COMPACT_ATOMS: atom_id res chain seq x y z
N MET A 1 -12.70 -19.08 -11.65
CA MET A 1 -12.06 -17.89 -11.06
C MET A 1 -10.82 -17.50 -11.84
N ALA A 2 -9.78 -18.36 -11.91
CA ALA A 2 -8.54 -18.09 -12.65
C ALA A 2 -8.75 -17.67 -14.12
N GLU A 3 -9.64 -18.35 -14.85
CA GLU A 3 -10.00 -17.99 -16.23
C GLU A 3 -10.59 -16.58 -16.34
N ARG A 4 -11.50 -16.20 -15.44
CA ARG A 4 -12.11 -14.86 -15.38
C ARG A 4 -11.09 -13.77 -15.06
N MET A 5 -9.99 -14.14 -14.42
CA MET A 5 -8.87 -13.26 -14.08
C MET A 5 -7.75 -13.25 -15.14
N LEU A 6 -7.85 -14.11 -16.18
CA LEU A 6 -6.83 -14.34 -17.21
C LEU A 6 -5.46 -14.79 -16.64
N VAL A 7 -5.46 -15.62 -15.59
CA VAL A 7 -4.23 -16.17 -14.97
C VAL A 7 -4.26 -17.69 -14.88
N SER A 8 -3.09 -18.29 -14.63
CA SER A 8 -3.01 -19.73 -14.36
C SER A 8 -3.67 -20.11 -13.03
N VAL A 9 -4.14 -21.35 -12.91
CA VAL A 9 -4.67 -21.90 -11.65
C VAL A 9 -3.61 -21.84 -10.55
N GLN A 10 -2.35 -22.10 -10.87
CA GLN A 10 -1.24 -22.02 -9.93
C GLN A 10 -1.04 -20.59 -9.38
N THR A 11 -1.19 -19.57 -10.23
CA THR A 11 -1.14 -18.17 -9.80
C THR A 11 -2.28 -17.83 -8.84
N LEU A 12 -3.50 -18.32 -9.11
CA LEU A 12 -4.63 -18.15 -8.20
C LEU A 12 -4.38 -18.85 -6.85
N GLN A 13 -3.88 -20.08 -6.86
CA GLN A 13 -3.58 -20.83 -5.62
C GLN A 13 -2.53 -20.12 -4.76
N ARG A 14 -1.50 -19.54 -5.38
CA ARG A 14 -0.48 -18.74 -4.67
C ARG A 14 -1.08 -17.48 -4.06
N LEU A 15 -1.96 -16.79 -4.78
CA LEU A 15 -2.70 -15.64 -4.25
C LEU A 15 -3.54 -16.05 -3.04
N GLU A 16 -4.29 -17.16 -3.13
CA GLU A 16 -5.13 -17.68 -2.04
C GLU A 16 -4.31 -18.12 -0.82
N ALA A 17 -3.10 -18.63 -1.04
CA ALA A 17 -2.14 -18.95 0.01
C ALA A 17 -1.47 -17.70 0.64
N GLY A 18 -1.74 -16.51 0.11
CA GLY A 18 -1.16 -15.26 0.60
C GLY A 18 0.30 -15.04 0.22
N ASP A 19 0.78 -15.66 -0.86
CA ASP A 19 2.16 -15.49 -1.34
C ASP A 19 2.43 -14.02 -1.75
N PRO A 20 3.31 -13.29 -1.03
CA PRO A 20 3.55 -11.87 -1.27
C PRO A 20 4.31 -11.59 -2.58
N THR A 21 4.83 -12.62 -3.25
CA THR A 21 5.52 -12.48 -4.54
C THR A 21 4.54 -12.45 -5.73
N VAL A 22 3.25 -12.71 -5.49
CA VAL A 22 2.21 -12.55 -6.52
C VAL A 22 2.00 -11.06 -6.77
N GLY A 23 2.09 -10.66 -8.04
CA GLY A 23 1.93 -9.26 -8.42
C GLY A 23 0.55 -8.69 -8.05
N VAL A 24 0.52 -7.43 -7.61
CA VAL A 24 -0.70 -6.74 -7.14
C VAL A 24 -1.83 -6.73 -8.17
N ALA A 25 -1.49 -6.73 -9.48
CA ALA A 25 -2.47 -6.78 -10.56
C ALA A 25 -3.36 -8.04 -10.49
N VAL A 26 -2.85 -9.16 -10.00
CA VAL A 26 -3.61 -10.40 -9.82
C VAL A 26 -4.66 -10.23 -8.72
N LEU A 27 -4.29 -9.60 -7.59
CA LEU A 27 -5.22 -9.28 -6.51
C LEU A 27 -6.31 -8.31 -7.00
N VAL A 28 -5.94 -7.28 -7.76
CA VAL A 28 -6.89 -6.33 -8.36
C VAL A 28 -7.86 -7.04 -9.30
N SER A 29 -7.36 -7.95 -10.14
CA SER A 29 -8.19 -8.77 -11.04
C SER A 29 -9.19 -9.64 -10.25
N ALA A 30 -8.75 -10.27 -9.15
CA ALA A 30 -9.64 -11.02 -8.27
C ALA A 30 -10.74 -10.14 -7.67
N LEU A 31 -10.38 -8.96 -7.12
CA LEU A 31 -11.34 -8.01 -6.59
C LEU A 31 -12.34 -7.53 -7.65
N HIS A 32 -11.88 -7.29 -8.88
CA HIS A 32 -12.76 -6.90 -9.98
C HIS A 32 -13.76 -8.00 -10.34
N VAL A 33 -13.29 -9.25 -10.49
CA VAL A 33 -14.15 -10.41 -10.79
C VAL A 33 -15.19 -10.67 -9.69
N LEU A 34 -14.86 -10.34 -8.43
CA LEU A 34 -15.75 -10.44 -7.27
C LEU A 34 -16.67 -9.23 -7.08
N GLY A 35 -16.58 -8.19 -7.92
CA GLY A 35 -17.38 -6.97 -7.75
C GLY A 35 -16.95 -6.11 -6.55
N MET A 36 -15.71 -6.25 -6.10
CA MET A 36 -15.13 -5.57 -4.94
C MET A 36 -14.12 -4.48 -5.34
N THR A 37 -14.22 -3.92 -6.55
CA THR A 37 -13.27 -2.92 -7.05
C THR A 37 -13.16 -1.71 -6.12
N GLN A 38 -14.26 -1.29 -5.46
CA GLN A 38 -14.29 -0.19 -4.50
C GLN A 38 -13.45 -0.46 -3.26
N ARG A 39 -13.28 -1.74 -2.85
CA ARG A 39 -12.40 -2.11 -1.73
C ARG A 39 -10.93 -1.89 -2.04
N LEU A 40 -10.55 -1.78 -3.32
CA LEU A 40 -9.18 -1.47 -3.70
C LEU A 40 -8.75 -0.14 -3.11
N ALA A 41 -9.62 0.89 -3.16
CA ALA A 41 -9.33 2.22 -2.63
C ALA A 41 -9.01 2.15 -1.12
N SER A 42 -9.80 1.40 -0.35
CA SER A 42 -9.52 1.21 1.08
C SER A 42 -8.27 0.37 1.34
N LEU A 43 -7.91 -0.55 0.45
CA LEU A 43 -6.74 -1.42 0.60
C LEU A 43 -5.44 -0.64 0.37
N VAL A 44 -5.46 0.31 -0.56
CA VAL A 44 -4.28 1.14 -0.92
C VAL A 44 -4.29 2.50 -0.22
N ALA A 45 -5.23 2.71 0.70
CA ALA A 45 -5.38 3.97 1.43
C ALA A 45 -4.14 4.23 2.30
N PRO A 46 -3.38 5.32 2.07
CA PRO A 46 -2.16 5.63 2.82
C PRO A 46 -2.40 5.72 4.33
N GLU A 47 -3.56 6.24 4.74
CA GLU A 47 -3.97 6.34 6.15
C GLU A 47 -4.04 4.99 6.87
N SER A 48 -4.15 3.89 6.13
CA SER A 48 -4.16 2.53 6.66
C SER A 48 -2.83 1.79 6.53
N ASP A 49 -1.85 2.38 5.81
CA ASP A 49 -0.53 1.79 5.59
C ASP A 49 0.41 2.06 6.78
N ARG A 50 0.29 1.21 7.80
CA ARG A 50 1.14 1.30 9.00
C ARG A 50 2.63 1.16 8.68
N ALA A 51 2.99 0.36 7.68
CA ALA A 51 4.39 0.15 7.32
C ALA A 51 4.95 1.41 6.66
N GLY A 52 4.24 1.96 5.68
CA GLY A 52 4.60 3.24 5.05
C GLY A 52 4.70 4.37 6.07
N ILE A 53 3.72 4.51 6.96
CA ILE A 53 3.74 5.52 8.03
C ILE A 53 4.98 5.35 8.93
N SER A 54 5.31 4.12 9.34
CA SER A 54 6.48 3.87 10.18
C SER A 54 7.79 4.23 9.47
N GLU A 55 7.90 3.93 8.18
CA GLU A 55 9.06 4.27 7.37
C GLU A 55 9.16 5.77 7.07
N ASP A 56 8.04 6.47 6.94
CA ASP A 56 8.05 7.92 6.78
C ASP A 56 8.48 8.62 8.07
N LEU A 57 8.04 8.12 9.23
CA LEU A 57 8.48 8.61 10.52
C LEU A 57 9.98 8.37 10.77
N SER A 58 10.51 7.22 10.34
CA SER A 58 11.94 6.91 10.50
C SER A 58 12.85 7.78 9.62
N ARG A 59 12.33 8.29 8.50
CA ARG A 59 13.04 9.23 7.61
C ARG A 59 13.05 10.66 8.13
N LEU A 60 12.22 11.01 9.12
CA LEU A 60 12.22 12.35 9.69
C LEU A 60 13.56 12.65 10.36
N PRO A 61 14.08 13.89 10.23
CA PRO A 61 15.30 14.28 10.91
C PRO A 61 15.10 14.26 12.43
N GLU A 62 16.04 13.66 13.16
CA GLU A 62 15.99 13.57 14.63
C GLU A 62 16.07 14.96 15.32
N ARG A 63 16.59 15.97 14.61
CA ARG A 63 16.73 17.35 15.10
C ARG A 63 16.34 18.34 14.03
N THR A 64 15.29 19.11 14.29
CA THR A 64 14.97 20.31 13.50
C THR A 64 15.82 21.45 14.04
N HIS A 65 16.75 21.97 13.26
CA HIS A 65 17.35 23.26 13.57
C HIS A 65 16.26 24.31 13.36
N ALA A 66 15.68 24.83 14.45
CA ALA A 66 14.99 26.11 14.37
C ALA A 66 16.02 27.12 13.86
N ALA A 67 15.70 27.87 12.80
CA ALA A 67 16.44 29.07 12.50
C ALA A 67 16.42 29.89 13.80
N SER A 68 17.60 30.20 14.33
CA SER A 68 17.73 31.03 15.51
C SER A 68 16.92 32.30 15.26
N ASP A 69 16.01 32.57 16.18
CA ASP A 69 15.07 33.69 16.22
C ASP A 69 15.82 35.01 16.49
N ASP A 70 16.95 35.23 15.82
CA ASP A 70 17.87 36.36 16.00
C ASP A 70 17.40 37.60 15.20
N GLU A 71 16.18 37.57 14.66
CA GLU A 71 15.61 38.63 13.82
C GLU A 71 14.13 38.94 14.12
N LEU A 72 13.61 38.61 15.30
CA LEU A 72 12.28 39.06 15.76
C LEU A 72 12.41 40.10 16.88
N ASP A 73 13.04 41.23 16.56
CA ASP A 73 12.90 42.48 17.30
C ASP A 73 11.57 43.15 16.89
N PHE A 74 10.48 42.87 17.62
CA PHE A 74 9.22 43.62 17.55
C PHE A 74 9.00 44.46 18.81
#